data_AF-A0A5C7IRM0-F1
#
_entry.id   AF-A0A5C7IRM0-F1
#
_cell.length_a   1.000
_cell.length_b   1.000
_cell.length_c   1.000
_cell.angle_alpha   90.00
_cell.angle_beta   90.00
_cell.angle_gamma   90.00
#
_symmetry.space_group_name_H-M   'P 1'
#
loop_
_entity.id
_entity.type
_entity.pdbx_description
1 polymer ?
#
loop_
_entity_poly.entity_id
_entity_poly.type
_entity_poly.pdbx_seq_one_letter_code
_entity_poly.pdbx_strand_id
1 'polypeptide(L)'
;MRDTNSALVWQSFGSPTDTILPGQALATDQRLYSNSKGTIDYSTGDFMLEMQSDGKLVLSAYLFADPGYWLTETQGENRSLVFNDSGFMYIVNSSNVNIYSLTENIATPIEDYYHRATINHHGTFKQFVHHKKEGNWTRVWRPYNDPCIAYSVCGIYGMCTSPDNETVTCNCIPGYTHLDFENVSKGCHPETAMNYCAENSMGNFRVDVVEDADF
;
A
#
# COMPACT_ATOMS: atom_id res chain seq x y z
N MET A 1 -10.85 -6.28 25.98
CA MET A 1 -10.57 -6.75 27.35
C MET A 1 -10.65 -5.57 28.29
N ARG A 2 -11.34 -5.72 29.42
CA ARG A 2 -11.44 -4.68 30.46
C ARG A 2 -10.98 -5.24 31.79
N ASP A 3 -10.43 -4.39 32.65
CA ASP A 3 -10.08 -4.75 34.02
C ASP A 3 -11.32 -4.78 34.94
N THR A 4 -11.11 -5.04 36.23
CA THR A 4 -12.19 -5.06 37.24
C THR A 4 -12.85 -3.70 37.45
N ASN A 5 -12.22 -2.59 37.03
CA ASN A 5 -12.75 -1.24 37.07
C ASN A 5 -13.43 -0.85 35.74
N SER A 6 -13.62 -1.81 34.83
CA SER A 6 -14.11 -1.58 33.47
C SER A 6 -13.22 -0.69 32.59
N ALA A 7 -11.95 -0.47 32.98
CA ALA A 7 -10.99 0.25 32.17
C ALA A 7 -10.54 -0.61 30.99
N LEU A 8 -10.34 0.02 29.82
CA LEU A 8 -9.94 -0.69 28.62
C LEU A 8 -8.48 -1.12 28.72
N VAL A 9 -8.24 -2.44 28.72
CA VAL A 9 -6.88 -3.03 28.76
C VAL A 9 -6.39 -3.35 27.36
N TRP A 10 -7.28 -3.82 26.48
CA TRP A 10 -6.95 -4.17 25.11
C TRP A 10 -8.18 -4.12 24.21
N GLN A 11 -8.00 -3.75 22.95
CA GLN A 11 -9.00 -3.86 21.89
C GLN A 11 -8.31 -4.12 20.55
N SER A 12 -9.01 -4.80 19.63
CA SER A 12 -8.52 -5.03 18.27
C SER A 12 -8.25 -3.73 17.50
N PHE A 13 -9.04 -2.67 17.75
CA PHE A 13 -8.84 -1.36 17.12
C PHE A 13 -7.51 -0.69 17.50
N GLY A 14 -6.90 -1.10 18.62
CA GLY A 14 -5.56 -0.65 19.02
C GLY A 14 -4.42 -1.48 18.40
N SER A 15 -4.73 -2.51 17.60
CA SER A 15 -3.77 -3.38 16.94
C SER A 15 -4.28 -3.79 15.55
N PRO A 16 -4.44 -2.82 14.62
CA PRO A 16 -4.92 -3.10 13.28
C PRO A 16 -3.93 -3.96 12.47
N THR A 17 -4.45 -4.63 11.44
CA THR A 17 -3.67 -5.43 10.48
C THR A 17 -3.46 -4.63 9.19
N ASP A 18 -4.26 -4.90 8.17
CA ASP A 18 -4.24 -4.30 6.84
C ASP A 18 -5.41 -3.33 6.62
N THR A 19 -6.29 -3.20 7.60
CA THR A 19 -7.59 -2.54 7.48
C THR A 19 -7.86 -1.61 8.66
N ILE A 20 -8.38 -0.42 8.36
CA ILE A 20 -8.98 0.53 9.31
C ILE A 20 -10.49 0.64 9.03
N LEU A 21 -11.29 0.72 10.10
CA LEU A 21 -12.76 0.79 10.04
C LEU A 21 -13.29 2.13 10.58
N PRO A 22 -14.54 2.51 10.25
CA PRO A 22 -15.20 3.66 10.88
C PRO A 22 -15.17 3.57 12.42
N GLY A 23 -14.93 4.70 13.06
CA GLY A 23 -14.75 4.83 14.51
C GLY A 23 -13.33 4.54 15.00
N GLN A 24 -12.41 4.17 14.11
CA GLN A 24 -11.02 3.86 14.44
C GLN A 24 -10.08 5.03 14.09
N ALA A 25 -8.98 5.13 14.82
CA ALA A 25 -7.87 6.01 14.50
C ALA A 25 -6.56 5.21 14.43
N LEU A 26 -5.71 5.55 13.47
CA LEU A 26 -4.31 5.12 13.41
C LEU A 26 -3.48 6.22 14.06
N ALA A 27 -3.04 5.97 15.30
CA ALA A 27 -2.27 6.91 16.08
C ALA A 27 -0.84 7.06 15.55
N THR A 28 -0.11 8.04 16.07
CA THR A 28 1.32 8.21 15.79
C THR A 28 2.09 6.91 16.03
N ASP A 29 3.01 6.61 15.12
CA ASP A 29 3.84 5.40 15.05
C ASP A 29 3.06 4.08 14.88
N GLN A 30 1.75 4.14 14.62
CA GLN A 30 0.97 2.95 14.25
C GLN A 30 1.00 2.71 12.74
N ARG A 31 0.91 1.43 12.39
CA ARG A 31 1.09 0.93 11.03
C ARG A 31 -0.06 0.00 10.64
N LEU A 32 -0.43 0.05 9.37
CA LEU A 32 -1.14 -1.03 8.71
C LEU A 32 -0.15 -1.75 7.81
N TYR A 33 -0.12 -3.07 7.85
CA TYR A 33 0.69 -3.88 6.95
C TYR A 33 -0.18 -4.54 5.90
N SER A 34 0.26 -4.54 4.65
CA SER A 34 -0.39 -5.35 3.62
C SER A 34 -0.33 -6.82 3.97
N ASN A 35 -1.19 -7.62 3.35
CA ASN A 35 -1.00 -9.05 3.33
C ASN A 35 0.02 -9.47 2.26
N SER A 36 0.52 -10.70 2.38
CA SER A 36 1.55 -11.24 1.48
C SER A 36 0.99 -11.58 0.09
N LYS A 37 -0.20 -12.18 0.02
CA LYS A 37 -0.78 -12.60 -1.27
C LYS A 37 -2.30 -12.59 -1.27
N GLY A 38 -2.89 -11.45 -1.66
CA GLY A 38 -4.30 -11.36 -2.05
C GLY A 38 -5.27 -12.04 -1.08
N THR A 39 -6.00 -13.05 -1.53
CA THR A 39 -6.92 -13.83 -0.69
C THR A 39 -6.36 -15.22 -0.32
N ILE A 40 -5.06 -15.43 -0.54
CA ILE A 40 -4.38 -16.72 -0.43
C ILE A 40 -3.49 -16.75 0.81
N ASP A 41 -2.72 -15.69 1.04
CA ASP A 41 -1.81 -15.57 2.18
C ASP A 41 -2.03 -14.25 2.92
N TYR A 42 -2.50 -14.37 4.16
CA TYR A 42 -2.81 -13.26 5.07
C TYR A 42 -1.66 -12.91 6.03
N SER A 43 -0.49 -13.55 5.89
CA SER A 43 0.71 -13.12 6.60
C SER A 43 1.13 -11.72 6.19
N THR A 44 1.98 -11.09 7.00
CA THR A 44 2.52 -9.74 6.73
C THR A 44 3.23 -9.73 5.37
N GLY A 45 2.79 -8.85 4.47
CA GLY A 45 3.39 -8.63 3.17
C GLY A 45 4.54 -7.62 3.22
N ASP A 46 4.76 -6.96 2.09
CA ASP A 46 5.94 -6.12 1.85
C ASP A 46 5.67 -4.61 1.99
N PHE A 47 4.40 -4.21 2.11
CA PHE A 47 3.98 -2.81 2.12
C PHE A 47 3.35 -2.40 3.44
N MET A 48 3.46 -1.12 3.77
CA MET A 48 2.79 -0.56 4.94
C MET A 48 2.26 0.85 4.70
N LEU A 49 1.20 1.18 5.44
CA LEU A 49 0.76 2.55 5.70
C LEU A 49 1.15 2.92 7.13
N GLU A 50 1.85 4.01 7.34
CA GLU A 50 2.31 4.46 8.66
C GLU A 50 1.89 5.90 8.93
N MET A 51 1.37 6.16 10.12
CA MET A 51 1.23 7.52 10.66
C MET A 51 2.53 7.87 11.40
N GLN A 52 3.50 8.47 10.71
CA GLN A 52 4.84 8.70 11.26
C GLN A 52 4.87 9.79 12.35
N SER A 53 5.90 9.75 13.19
CA SER A 53 6.13 10.71 14.29
C SER A 53 6.29 12.17 13.85
N ASP A 54 6.77 12.39 12.62
CA ASP A 54 6.90 13.73 12.02
C ASP A 54 5.56 14.32 11.55
N GLY A 55 4.48 13.54 11.69
CA GLY A 55 3.13 13.93 11.38
C GLY A 55 2.67 13.54 9.99
N LYS A 56 3.48 12.83 9.20
CA LYS A 56 3.12 12.39 7.85
C LYS A 56 2.47 11.02 7.85
N LEU A 57 1.37 10.91 7.14
CA LEU A 57 0.87 9.60 6.71
C LEU A 57 1.64 9.16 5.47
N VAL A 58 2.28 7.98 5.52
CA VAL A 58 3.22 7.51 4.50
C VAL A 58 2.87 6.08 4.07
N LEU A 59 2.92 5.83 2.76
CA LEU A 59 2.93 4.50 2.17
C LEU A 59 4.34 4.14 1.71
N SER A 60 4.80 2.95 2.06
CA SER A 60 6.16 2.49 1.73
C SER A 60 6.25 0.98 1.57
N ALA A 61 7.24 0.54 0.80
CA ALA A 61 7.69 -0.84 0.75
C ALA A 61 8.66 -1.11 1.92
N TYR A 62 8.13 -1.46 3.09
CA TYR A 62 8.89 -1.41 4.34
C TYR A 62 10.05 -2.41 4.43
N LEU A 63 10.05 -3.47 3.63
CA LEU A 63 11.15 -4.43 3.55
C LEU A 63 12.31 -3.97 2.66
N PHE A 64 12.15 -2.88 1.91
CA PHE A 64 13.11 -2.41 0.91
C PHE A 64 13.79 -1.09 1.25
N ALA A 65 13.73 -0.66 2.53
CA ALA A 65 14.24 0.64 2.99
C ALA A 65 13.70 1.81 2.15
N ASP A 66 12.46 1.68 1.65
CA ASP A 66 11.79 2.68 0.84
C ASP A 66 11.45 3.91 1.70
N PRO A 67 11.89 5.13 1.30
CA PRO A 67 11.51 6.36 2.00
C PRO A 67 10.00 6.67 1.92
N GLY A 68 9.29 6.01 1.01
CA GLY A 68 7.84 6.11 0.81
C GLY A 68 7.50 6.60 -0.58
N TYR A 69 6.75 5.79 -1.34
CA TYR A 69 6.26 6.17 -2.67
C TYR A 69 5.07 7.14 -2.63
N TRP A 70 4.43 7.31 -1.47
CA TRP A 70 3.40 8.33 -1.27
C TRP A 70 3.41 8.83 0.17
N LEU A 71 3.25 10.14 0.34
CA LEU A 71 3.11 10.76 1.66
C LEU A 71 2.16 11.96 1.60
N THR A 72 1.56 12.28 2.74
CA THR A 72 0.86 13.55 2.93
C THR A 72 1.85 14.67 3.25
N GLU A 73 1.57 15.89 2.79
CA GLU A 73 2.35 17.10 3.11
C GLU A 73 2.03 17.66 4.51
N THR A 74 1.57 16.80 5.42
CA THR A 74 1.29 17.16 6.81
C THR A 74 2.58 17.17 7.62
N GLN A 75 2.60 17.90 8.74
CA GLN A 75 3.81 18.13 9.54
C GLN A 75 3.46 18.29 11.02
N GLY A 76 4.41 17.97 11.89
CA GLY A 76 4.38 18.18 13.33
C GLY A 76 3.91 16.96 14.12
N GLU A 77 4.19 16.94 15.41
CA GLU A 77 4.04 15.76 16.26
C GLU A 77 2.59 15.42 16.63
N ASN A 78 2.38 14.19 17.15
CA ASN A 78 1.12 13.72 17.73
C ASN A 78 -0.07 13.86 16.77
N ARG A 79 0.09 13.33 15.56
CA ARG A 79 -0.97 13.25 14.54
C ARG A 79 -1.63 11.88 14.55
N SER A 80 -2.86 11.83 14.08
CA SER A 80 -3.56 10.57 13.89
C SER A 80 -4.43 10.62 12.65
N LEU A 81 -4.41 9.55 11.85
CA LEU A 81 -5.40 9.33 10.82
C LEU A 81 -6.68 8.84 11.50
N VAL A 82 -7.78 9.55 11.31
CA VAL A 82 -9.10 9.19 11.84
C VAL A 82 -9.98 8.73 10.69
N PHE A 83 -10.64 7.59 10.87
CA PHE A 83 -11.75 7.16 10.03
C PHE A 83 -13.03 7.25 10.84
N ASN A 84 -13.84 8.29 10.61
CA ASN A 84 -14.99 8.57 11.46
C ASN A 84 -16.25 7.76 11.06
N ASP A 85 -17.26 7.77 11.93
CA ASP A 85 -18.53 7.07 11.73
C ASP A 85 -19.33 7.58 10.52
N SER A 86 -19.04 8.80 10.06
CA SER A 86 -19.61 9.37 8.84
C SER A 86 -18.91 8.91 7.55
N GLY A 87 -17.93 8.01 7.65
CA GLY A 87 -17.22 7.46 6.49
C GLY A 87 -16.09 8.33 5.96
N PHE A 88 -15.71 9.41 6.64
CA PHE A 88 -14.63 10.28 6.19
C PHE A 88 -13.30 9.93 6.85
N MET A 89 -12.23 9.98 6.06
CA MET A 89 -10.85 9.86 6.54
C MET A 89 -10.15 11.22 6.51
N TYR A 90 -9.48 11.56 7.61
CA TYR A 90 -8.74 12.81 7.76
C TYR A 90 -7.66 12.70 8.85
N ILE A 91 -6.65 13.56 8.80
CA ILE A 91 -5.61 13.65 9.82
C ILE A 91 -6.00 14.74 10.81
N VAL A 92 -5.89 14.42 12.10
CA VAL A 92 -6.10 15.37 13.20
C VAL A 92 -4.81 15.74 13.91
N ASN A 93 -4.82 16.90 14.56
CA ASN A 93 -3.81 17.31 15.53
C ASN A 93 -4.11 16.81 16.95
N SER A 94 -3.21 17.09 17.90
CA SER A 94 -3.38 16.77 19.33
C SER A 94 -4.63 17.37 19.99
N SER A 95 -5.21 18.41 19.38
CA SER A 95 -6.46 19.05 19.82
C SER A 95 -7.69 18.51 19.08
N ASN A 96 -7.58 17.38 18.37
CA ASN A 96 -8.61 16.77 17.53
C ASN A 96 -9.16 17.67 16.41
N VAL A 97 -8.39 18.67 15.98
CA VAL A 97 -8.74 19.51 14.83
C VAL A 97 -8.32 18.80 13.54
N ASN A 98 -9.24 18.64 12.59
CA ASN A 98 -8.93 18.17 11.24
C ASN A 98 -8.00 19.19 10.56
N ILE A 99 -6.80 18.73 10.19
CA ILE A 99 -5.79 19.54 9.49
C ILE A 99 -5.59 19.12 8.03
N TYR A 100 -6.09 17.96 7.64
CA TYR A 100 -5.92 17.41 6.30
C TYR A 100 -7.01 16.36 6.02
N SER A 101 -7.91 16.65 5.10
CA SER A 101 -8.93 15.70 4.66
C SER A 101 -8.36 14.79 3.57
N LEU A 102 -8.46 13.47 3.76
CA LEU A 102 -8.13 12.51 2.69
C LEU A 102 -9.34 12.34 1.78
N THR A 103 -10.49 12.06 2.40
CA THR A 103 -11.73 11.77 1.68
C THR A 103 -12.67 12.97 1.73
N GLU A 104 -13.18 13.39 0.57
CA GLU A 104 -14.12 14.53 0.48
C GLU A 104 -15.56 14.12 0.13
N ASN A 105 -15.74 12.99 -0.57
CA ASN A 105 -17.04 12.52 -1.02
C ASN A 105 -17.26 11.06 -0.63
N ILE A 106 -18.42 10.77 -0.03
CA ILE A 106 -18.83 9.43 0.41
C ILE A 106 -20.27 9.15 -0.03
N ALA A 107 -20.56 7.87 -0.28
CA ALA A 107 -21.90 7.41 -0.62
C ALA A 107 -22.89 7.70 0.53
N THR A 108 -24.05 8.26 0.17
CA THR A 108 -25.13 8.60 1.11
C THR A 108 -26.43 7.83 0.77
N PRO A 109 -27.29 7.53 1.75
CA PRO A 109 -27.08 7.65 3.20
C PRO A 109 -25.97 6.72 3.70
N ILE A 110 -25.15 7.17 4.64
CA ILE A 110 -23.97 6.41 5.11
C ILE A 110 -24.39 5.07 5.74
N GLU A 111 -25.53 5.04 6.44
CA GLU A 111 -26.08 3.84 7.08
C GLU A 111 -26.46 2.73 6.10
N ASP A 112 -26.62 3.02 4.80
CA ASP A 112 -26.93 2.01 3.79
C ASP A 112 -25.69 1.25 3.30
N TYR A 113 -24.49 1.62 3.77
CA TYR A 113 -23.22 1.04 3.31
C TYR A 113 -22.38 0.50 4.47
N TYR A 114 -21.66 -0.59 4.22
CA TYR A 114 -20.46 -0.95 4.98
C TYR A 114 -19.27 -0.20 4.41
N HIS A 115 -18.38 0.29 5.28
CA HIS A 115 -17.21 1.05 4.90
C HIS A 115 -15.95 0.38 5.45
N ARG A 116 -14.88 0.38 4.67
CA ARG A 116 -13.54 -0.02 5.12
C ARG A 116 -12.48 0.69 4.31
N ALA A 117 -11.29 0.87 4.89
CA ALA A 117 -10.12 1.26 4.13
C ALA A 117 -8.98 0.28 4.41
N THR A 118 -8.32 -0.19 3.36
CA THR A 118 -7.38 -1.30 3.45
C THR A 118 -6.21 -1.14 2.49
N ILE A 119 -5.02 -1.59 2.91
CA ILE A 119 -3.83 -1.69 2.07
C ILE A 119 -3.74 -3.11 1.50
N ASN A 120 -3.65 -3.22 0.18
CA ASN A 120 -3.54 -4.52 -0.49
C ASN A 120 -2.07 -4.99 -0.63
N HIS A 121 -1.87 -6.25 -1.02
CA HIS A 121 -0.56 -6.84 -1.33
C HIS A 121 0.25 -6.16 -2.44
N HIS A 122 -0.31 -5.18 -3.16
CA HIS A 122 0.41 -4.34 -4.12
C HIS A 122 0.72 -2.94 -3.55
N GLY A 123 0.60 -2.75 -2.24
CA GLY A 123 0.91 -1.49 -1.56
C GLY A 123 -0.12 -0.37 -1.74
N THR A 124 -1.25 -0.64 -2.39
CA THR A 124 -2.27 0.40 -2.58
C THR A 124 -3.23 0.43 -1.41
N PHE A 125 -3.29 1.56 -0.71
CA PHE A 125 -4.33 1.84 0.29
C PHE A 125 -5.57 2.44 -0.39
N LYS A 126 -6.74 1.83 -0.18
CA LYS A 126 -7.99 2.22 -0.82
C LYS A 126 -9.12 2.23 0.19
N GLN A 127 -10.03 3.20 0.07
CA GLN A 127 -11.31 3.19 0.78
C GLN A 127 -12.39 2.58 -0.11
N PHE A 128 -13.21 1.71 0.48
CA PHE A 128 -14.30 1.03 -0.18
C PHE A 128 -15.62 1.17 0.58
N VAL A 129 -16.71 1.13 -0.19
CA VAL A 129 -18.07 1.02 0.31
C VAL A 129 -18.76 -0.21 -0.28
N HIS A 130 -19.67 -0.83 0.47
CA HIS A 130 -20.50 -1.93 0.00
C HIS A 130 -21.94 -1.70 0.46
N HIS A 131 -22.86 -1.58 -0.48
CA HIS A 131 -24.27 -1.33 -0.18
C HIS A 131 -24.91 -2.57 0.47
N LYS A 132 -25.59 -2.40 1.60
CA LYS A 132 -26.02 -3.50 2.48
C LYS A 132 -27.06 -4.44 1.88
N LYS A 133 -27.86 -3.96 0.92
CA LYS A 133 -28.93 -4.77 0.31
C LYS A 133 -28.44 -5.56 -0.91
N GLU A 134 -27.59 -4.95 -1.71
CA GLU A 134 -27.12 -5.48 -2.99
C GLU A 134 -25.94 -4.66 -3.48
N GLY A 135 -24.87 -5.31 -3.93
CA GLY A 135 -23.72 -4.63 -4.51
C GLY A 135 -22.42 -5.42 -4.37
N ASN A 136 -21.35 -4.85 -4.95
CA ASN A 136 -19.98 -5.26 -4.74
C ASN A 136 -19.23 -4.16 -3.96
N TRP A 137 -18.02 -4.46 -3.50
CA TRP A 137 -17.15 -3.42 -2.95
C TRP A 137 -16.77 -2.42 -4.05
N THR A 138 -17.13 -1.16 -3.85
CA THR A 138 -16.81 -0.05 -4.77
C THR A 138 -15.78 0.84 -4.11
N ARG A 139 -14.69 1.14 -4.82
CA ARG A 139 -13.67 2.08 -4.34
C ARG A 139 -14.20 3.51 -4.42
N VAL A 140 -14.13 4.24 -3.30
CA VAL A 140 -14.53 5.66 -3.21
C VAL A 140 -13.35 6.61 -3.11
N TRP A 141 -12.21 6.12 -2.63
CA TRP A 141 -11.01 6.94 -2.50
C TRP A 141 -9.72 6.12 -2.61
N ARG A 142 -8.67 6.76 -3.10
CA ARG A 142 -7.29 6.28 -3.10
C ARG A 142 -6.32 7.47 -3.16
N PRO A 143 -5.07 7.31 -2.69
CA PRO A 143 -4.09 8.39 -2.64
C PRO A 143 -3.48 8.77 -4.00
N TYR A 144 -3.42 7.83 -4.94
CA TYR A 144 -2.78 8.02 -6.25
C TYR A 144 -3.39 7.10 -7.31
N ASN A 145 -3.19 7.43 -8.59
CA ASN A 145 -3.82 6.69 -9.68
C ASN A 145 -3.07 5.44 -10.13
N ASP A 146 -1.79 5.56 -10.41
CA ASP A 146 -1.01 4.46 -10.94
C ASP A 146 -0.49 3.56 -9.79
N PRO A 147 -0.91 2.27 -9.70
CA PRO A 147 -0.38 1.37 -8.69
C PRO A 147 1.11 1.03 -8.88
N CYS A 148 1.69 1.26 -10.06
CA CYS A 148 3.10 1.01 -10.34
C CYS A 148 4.05 2.01 -9.68
N ILE A 149 3.56 3.07 -9.03
CA ILE A 149 4.41 3.95 -8.22
C ILE A 149 4.95 3.24 -6.97
N ALA A 150 4.30 2.16 -6.52
CA ALA A 150 4.74 1.41 -5.36
C ALA A 150 6.09 0.75 -5.65
N TYR A 151 7.12 1.14 -4.90
CA TYR A 151 8.46 0.57 -5.05
C TYR A 151 8.43 -0.94 -4.90
N SER A 152 9.16 -1.63 -5.77
CA SER A 152 9.30 -3.10 -5.75
C SER A 152 7.99 -3.89 -5.85
N VAL A 153 6.89 -3.32 -6.37
CA VAL A 153 5.60 -4.04 -6.54
C VAL A 153 5.70 -5.32 -7.40
N CYS A 154 6.66 -5.34 -8.32
CA CYS A 154 6.97 -6.50 -9.15
C CYS A 154 8.27 -7.22 -8.77
N GLY A 155 8.84 -6.90 -7.61
CA GLY A 155 10.09 -7.47 -7.14
C GLY A 155 11.29 -7.08 -8.00
N ILE A 156 12.44 -7.68 -7.69
CA ILE A 156 13.70 -7.39 -8.38
C ILE A 156 13.63 -7.81 -9.85
N TYR A 157 14.16 -6.98 -10.75
CA TYR A 157 14.15 -7.20 -12.21
C TYR A 157 12.75 -7.35 -12.83
N GLY A 158 11.69 -7.06 -12.08
CA GLY A 158 10.32 -7.00 -12.57
C GLY A 158 9.98 -5.60 -13.09
N MET A 159 9.19 -5.57 -14.16
CA MET A 159 8.60 -4.37 -14.75
C MET A 159 7.10 -4.36 -14.45
N CYS A 160 6.61 -3.24 -13.90
CA CYS A 160 5.20 -3.04 -13.61
C CYS A 160 4.48 -2.37 -14.77
N THR A 161 3.28 -2.84 -15.09
CA THR A 161 2.33 -2.13 -15.93
C THR A 161 0.93 -2.12 -15.30
N SER A 162 0.19 -1.04 -15.51
CA SER A 162 -1.21 -0.91 -15.08
C SER A 162 -2.05 -0.12 -16.09
N PRO A 163 -2.48 -0.76 -17.21
CA PRO A 163 -3.21 -0.06 -18.28
C PRO A 163 -4.54 0.55 -17.83
N ASP A 164 -5.20 -0.05 -16.84
CA ASP A 164 -6.49 0.39 -16.29
C ASP A 164 -6.35 1.21 -14.99
N ASN A 165 -5.11 1.43 -14.51
CA ASN A 165 -4.82 2.02 -13.20
C ASN A 165 -5.47 1.27 -12.01
N GLU A 166 -5.84 0.00 -12.15
CA GLU A 166 -6.44 -0.81 -11.08
C GLU A 166 -5.70 -2.12 -10.87
N THR A 167 -5.30 -2.76 -11.96
CA THR A 167 -4.61 -4.05 -11.98
C THR A 167 -3.11 -3.84 -12.14
N VAL A 168 -2.34 -4.54 -11.32
CA VAL A 168 -0.88 -4.59 -11.45
C VAL A 168 -0.53 -5.83 -12.25
N THR A 169 0.19 -5.65 -13.34
CA THR A 169 0.79 -6.75 -14.10
C THR A 169 2.30 -6.66 -13.98
N CYS A 170 2.92 -7.78 -13.62
CA CYS A 170 4.36 -7.89 -13.48
C CYS A 170 4.93 -8.80 -14.56
N ASN A 171 5.86 -8.27 -15.34
CA ASN A 171 6.62 -9.01 -16.33
C ASN A 171 8.12 -8.87 -16.06
N CYS A 172 8.91 -9.82 -16.52
CA CYS A 172 10.36 -9.70 -16.41
C CYS A 172 10.93 -8.81 -17.51
N ILE A 173 12.01 -8.09 -17.20
CA ILE A 173 12.82 -7.41 -18.22
C ILE A 173 13.40 -8.44 -19.22
N PRO A 174 13.77 -8.05 -20.45
CA PRO A 174 14.31 -8.98 -21.44
C PRO A 174 15.52 -9.78 -20.92
N GLY A 175 15.52 -11.10 -21.15
CA GLY A 175 16.57 -12.03 -20.69
C GLY A 175 16.40 -12.56 -19.26
N TYR A 176 15.29 -12.20 -18.60
CA TYR A 176 14.94 -12.67 -17.26
C TYR A 176 13.62 -13.44 -17.29
N THR A 177 13.47 -14.38 -16.36
CA THR A 177 12.25 -15.17 -16.15
C THR A 177 11.80 -15.11 -14.70
N HIS A 178 10.54 -15.48 -14.43
CA HIS A 178 9.95 -15.34 -13.10
C HIS A 178 10.64 -16.25 -12.09
N LEU A 179 10.93 -15.70 -10.90
CA LEU A 179 11.38 -16.48 -9.74
C LEU A 179 10.32 -17.47 -9.27
N ASP A 180 9.07 -17.06 -9.34
CA ASP A 180 7.91 -17.85 -8.91
C ASP A 180 6.76 -17.56 -9.88
N PHE A 181 6.44 -18.53 -10.74
CA PHE A 181 5.35 -18.39 -11.71
C PHE A 181 3.97 -18.32 -11.05
N GLU A 182 3.82 -18.77 -9.80
CA GLU A 182 2.58 -18.63 -9.04
C GLU A 182 2.48 -17.29 -8.30
N ASN A 183 3.61 -16.60 -8.13
CA ASN A 183 3.69 -15.28 -7.51
C ASN A 183 4.71 -14.39 -8.23
N VAL A 184 4.28 -13.85 -9.37
CA VAL A 184 5.10 -13.02 -10.25
C VAL A 184 5.63 -11.75 -9.58
N SER A 185 4.99 -11.28 -8.49
CA SER A 185 5.46 -10.12 -7.71
C SER A 185 6.74 -10.38 -6.93
N LYS A 186 7.17 -11.64 -6.80
CA LYS A 186 8.48 -11.97 -6.20
C LYS A 186 9.67 -11.57 -7.07
N GLY A 187 9.43 -11.12 -8.30
CA GLY A 187 10.46 -10.69 -9.23
C GLY A 187 10.98 -11.79 -10.12
N CYS A 188 12.13 -11.53 -10.68
CA CYS A 188 12.70 -12.30 -11.78
C CYS A 188 14.16 -12.66 -11.51
N HIS A 189 14.67 -13.63 -12.26
CA HIS A 189 16.09 -13.98 -12.30
C HIS A 189 16.57 -14.14 -13.75
N PRO A 190 17.88 -14.03 -14.01
CA PRO A 190 18.42 -14.27 -15.33
C PRO A 190 18.05 -15.68 -15.83
N GLU A 191 17.63 -15.81 -17.08
CA GLU A 191 17.34 -17.12 -17.68
C GLU A 191 18.57 -18.02 -17.71
N THR A 192 19.73 -17.42 -17.96
CA THR A 192 21.02 -18.10 -17.95
C THR A 192 21.79 -17.69 -16.70
N ALA A 193 22.26 -18.68 -15.93
CA ALA A 193 23.15 -18.42 -14.80
C ALA A 193 24.43 -17.72 -15.29
N MET A 194 24.59 -16.44 -14.97
CA MET A 194 25.82 -15.72 -15.26
C MET A 194 26.93 -16.27 -14.35
N ASN A 195 27.96 -16.86 -14.95
CA ASN A 195 29.17 -17.20 -14.22
C ASN A 195 30.04 -15.95 -14.07
N TYR A 196 29.81 -15.18 -13.00
CA TYR A 196 30.60 -13.99 -12.66
C TYR A 196 32.07 -14.30 -12.36
N CYS A 197 32.43 -15.58 -12.22
CA CYS A 197 33.80 -16.06 -12.00
C CYS A 197 34.44 -16.66 -13.26
N ALA A 198 33.73 -16.69 -14.41
CA ALA A 198 34.33 -17.11 -15.66
C ALA A 198 35.32 -16.03 -16.15
N GLU A 199 36.45 -16.44 -16.72
CA GLU A 199 37.36 -15.50 -17.37
C GLU A 199 36.61 -14.69 -18.42
N ASN A 200 36.78 -13.35 -18.40
CA ASN A 200 36.12 -12.45 -19.33
C ASN A 200 36.39 -12.87 -20.78
N SER A 201 35.43 -13.54 -21.42
CA SER A 201 35.36 -13.50 -22.87
C SER A 201 34.92 -12.07 -23.22
N MET A 202 35.86 -11.21 -23.60
CA MET A 202 35.55 -9.93 -24.26
C MET A 202 34.82 -10.24 -25.57
N GLY A 203 33.52 -10.55 -25.48
CA GLY A 203 32.64 -10.61 -26.62
C GLY A 203 32.42 -9.19 -27.12
N ASN A 204 32.51 -8.98 -28.44
CA ASN A 204 32.12 -7.72 -29.07
C ASN A 204 30.68 -7.41 -28.66
N PHE A 205 30.49 -6.47 -27.74
CA PHE A 205 29.19 -5.88 -27.49
C PHE A 205 29.04 -4.63 -28.35
N ARG A 206 27.83 -4.43 -28.84
CA ARG A 206 27.44 -3.22 -29.56
C ARG A 206 26.45 -2.49 -28.66
N VAL A 207 26.80 -1.27 -28.27
CA VAL A 207 25.91 -0.37 -27.55
C VAL A 207 25.14 0.40 -28.60
N ASP A 208 23.84 0.13 -28.72
CA ASP A 208 22.96 0.94 -29.55
C ASP A 208 22.23 1.95 -28.64
N VAL A 209 22.26 3.23 -29.03
CA VAL A 209 21.56 4.31 -28.33
C VAL A 209 20.10 4.31 -28.78
N VAL A 210 19.18 4.22 -27.84
CA VAL A 210 17.75 4.44 -28.09
C VAL A 210 17.48 5.91 -27.81
N GLU A 211 17.26 6.71 -28.85
CA GLU A 211 16.75 8.07 -28.71
C GLU A 211 15.24 8.04 -28.40
N ASP A 212 14.73 9.07 -27.72
CA ASP A 212 13.35 9.17 -27.18
C ASP A 212 13.02 8.21 -26.02
N ALA A 213 13.96 8.00 -25.10
CA ALA A 213 13.72 7.27 -23.84
C ALA A 213 13.15 8.14 -22.70
N ASP A 214 13.00 9.45 -22.94
CA ASP A 214 12.40 10.39 -21.99
C ASP A 214 10.96 10.68 -22.44
N PHE A 215 9.99 10.30 -21.59
CA PHE A 215 8.58 10.66 -21.73
C PHE A 215 8.31 12.08 -21.20
#